data_AF-A0A7R8CS29-F1
#
_entry.id   AF-A0A7R8CS29-F1
#
_cell.length_a   1.000
_cell.length_b   1.000
_cell.length_c   1.000
_cell.angle_alpha   90.00
_cell.angle_beta   90.00
_cell.angle_gamma   90.00
#
_symmetry.space_group_name_H-M   'P 1'
#
loop_
_entity.id
_entity.type
_entity.pdbx_description
1 polymer ?
#
loop_
_entity_poly.entity_id
_entity_poly.type
_entity_poly.pdbx_seq_one_letter_code
_entity_poly.pdbx_strand_id
1 'polypeptide(L)'
;MQALNSEREDEVYQKMGEIFSQIGPPREIVCDNVSGISDVSIAEFFLDLSAKSLSETDLEDRIQKTETLDVGDPLVLEFHERRSRRTKAYQLLSDEDEEIPKKRKKKKKKASKDVQEEEDDIDKMEREREEDLKERDAFAKRMLAKDKEKTRKVTEKSDSRAYAEAAKRLEIEASDKDKMVPELRKESRRAYLAKRKVDKLVELEDDVQDDEFLFEKEILTEKEIKERDYKKTILALSKEHDKAAEVEKVHRYHMPDGSKNELDSYVEVDEKRKGSPL
;
A
#
# COMPACT_ATOMS: atom_id res chain seq x y z
N MET A 1 -29.64 51.38 21.86
CA MET A 1 -28.81 50.33 22.51
C MET A 1 -28.48 49.18 21.56
N GLN A 2 -29.41 48.69 20.72
CA GLN A 2 -29.11 47.59 19.78
C GLN A 2 -28.30 48.02 18.52
N ALA A 3 -28.56 49.21 17.94
CA ALA A 3 -27.83 49.67 16.75
C ALA A 3 -26.32 49.95 16.99
N LEU A 4 -25.95 50.41 18.19
CA LEU A 4 -24.54 50.66 18.54
C LEU A 4 -23.73 49.37 18.76
N ASN A 5 -24.40 48.23 18.93
CA ASN A 5 -23.72 46.94 19.10
C ASN A 5 -23.48 46.26 17.75
N SER A 6 -24.36 46.43 16.76
CA SER A 6 -24.12 45.89 15.41
C SER A 6 -22.97 46.63 14.70
N GLU A 7 -22.89 47.96 14.86
CA GLU A 7 -21.78 48.75 14.29
C GLU A 7 -20.42 48.35 14.89
N ARG A 8 -20.37 47.98 16.17
CA ARG A 8 -19.14 47.45 16.79
C ARG A 8 -18.78 46.05 16.30
N GLU A 9 -19.77 45.21 16.04
CA GLU A 9 -19.53 43.88 15.49
C GLU A 9 -18.95 43.99 14.08
N ASP A 10 -19.50 44.88 13.23
CA ASP A 10 -19.01 45.13 11.87
C ASP A 10 -17.58 45.71 11.85
N GLU A 11 -17.26 46.64 12.76
CA GLU A 11 -15.88 47.15 12.94
C GLU A 11 -14.90 46.07 13.40
N VAL A 12 -15.35 45.13 14.24
CA VAL A 12 -14.52 44.00 14.68
C VAL A 12 -14.28 43.04 13.51
N TYR A 13 -15.29 42.77 12.68
CA TYR A 13 -15.12 41.92 11.50
C TYR A 13 -14.23 42.58 10.44
N GLN A 14 -14.32 43.90 10.24
CA GLN A 14 -13.42 44.64 9.36
C GLN A 14 -11.98 44.63 9.88
N LYS A 15 -11.75 44.89 11.18
CA LYS A 15 -10.40 44.81 11.78
C LYS A 15 -9.85 43.39 11.74
N MET A 16 -10.68 42.37 11.95
CA MET A 16 -10.24 40.98 11.82
C MET A 16 -9.89 40.64 10.36
N GLY A 17 -10.63 41.17 9.39
CA GLY A 17 -10.30 41.06 7.96
C GLY A 17 -8.97 41.72 7.59
N GLU A 18 -8.69 42.91 8.13
CA GLU A 18 -7.40 43.60 7.96
C GLU A 18 -6.24 42.86 8.65
N ILE A 19 -6.48 42.29 9.83
CA ILE A 19 -5.51 41.45 10.55
C ILE A 19 -5.22 40.16 9.75
N PHE A 20 -6.25 39.51 9.20
CA PHE A 20 -6.08 38.33 8.34
C PHE A 20 -5.47 38.67 6.96
N SER A 21 -5.58 39.92 6.51
CA SER A 21 -4.85 40.40 5.32
C SER A 21 -3.37 40.70 5.62
N GLN A 22 -3.02 41.08 6.85
CA GLN A 22 -1.64 41.33 7.28
C GLN A 22 -0.91 40.04 7.68
N ILE A 23 -1.63 39.07 8.24
CA ILE A 23 -1.17 37.70 8.40
C ILE A 23 -1.35 37.04 7.03
N GLY A 24 -0.35 37.21 6.16
CA GLY A 24 -0.27 36.49 4.89
C GLY A 24 -0.52 34.98 5.07
N PRO A 25 -0.77 34.23 3.97
CA PRO A 25 -1.18 32.82 4.03
C PRO A 25 -0.33 32.06 5.05
N PRO A 26 -0.94 31.16 5.84
CA PRO A 26 -0.24 30.47 6.92
C PRO A 26 1.09 30.01 6.35
N ARG A 27 2.19 30.57 6.86
CA ARG A 27 3.52 30.24 6.38
C ARG A 27 3.57 28.73 6.48
N GLU A 28 3.56 28.06 5.34
CA GLU A 28 3.90 26.67 5.26
C GLU A 28 5.16 26.52 6.12
N ILE A 29 5.30 25.39 6.80
CA ILE A 29 6.62 25.01 7.27
C ILE A 29 7.42 24.87 5.97
N VAL A 30 8.01 25.97 5.52
CA VAL A 30 8.97 26.00 4.43
C VAL A 30 10.15 25.30 5.06
N CYS A 31 10.14 23.98 4.91
CA CYS A 31 11.36 23.20 4.92
C CYS A 31 12.18 23.87 3.82
N ASP A 32 13.12 24.72 4.22
CA ASP A 32 14.02 25.44 3.32
C ASP A 32 14.83 24.35 2.61
N ASN A 33 14.34 23.89 1.46
CA ASN A 33 15.02 22.94 0.61
C ASN A 33 16.19 23.67 -0.08
N VAL A 34 17.24 23.98 0.68
CA VAL A 34 18.46 24.64 0.17
C VAL A 34 19.13 23.76 -0.90
N SER A 35 18.92 22.44 -0.87
CA SER A 35 19.50 21.45 -1.79
C SER A 35 18.47 20.64 -2.57
N GLY A 36 17.17 20.95 -2.47
CA GLY A 36 16.10 20.12 -3.08
C GLY A 36 15.90 18.75 -2.39
N ILE A 37 16.58 18.51 -1.27
CA ILE A 37 16.51 17.30 -0.45
C ILE A 37 15.72 17.62 0.82
N SER A 38 14.85 16.71 1.26
CA SER A 38 14.05 16.93 2.47
C SER A 38 14.91 16.93 3.74
N ASP A 39 14.57 17.79 4.71
CA ASP A 39 15.26 17.87 6.01
C ASP A 39 15.30 16.52 6.76
N VAL A 40 14.29 15.66 6.54
CA VAL A 40 14.23 14.31 7.11
C VAL A 40 15.33 13.42 6.52
N SER A 41 15.49 13.43 5.19
CA SER A 41 16.56 12.68 4.53
C SER A 41 17.96 13.22 4.85
N ILE A 42 18.10 14.53 5.08
CA ILE A 42 19.37 15.13 5.51
C ILE A 42 19.69 14.67 6.95
N ALA A 43 18.70 14.66 7.85
CA ALA A 43 18.88 14.20 9.22
C ALA A 43 19.22 12.70 9.29
N GLU A 44 18.53 11.87 8.52
CA GLU A 44 18.83 10.43 8.40
C GLU A 44 20.25 10.19 7.86
N PHE A 45 20.68 10.97 6.86
CA PHE A 45 22.03 10.90 6.33
C PHE A 45 23.09 11.19 7.40
N PHE A 46 22.94 12.26 8.18
CA PHE A 46 23.87 12.58 9.26
C PHE A 46 23.84 11.58 10.41
N LEU A 47 22.66 11.04 10.75
CA LEU A 47 22.52 9.98 11.74
C LEU A 47 23.24 8.71 11.29
N ASP A 48 23.09 8.32 10.03
CA ASP A 48 23.77 7.16 9.44
C ASP A 48 25.29 7.34 9.36
N LEU A 49 25.77 8.55 9.06
CA LEU A 49 27.20 8.85 9.11
C LEU A 49 27.73 8.78 10.55
N SER A 50 27.00 9.37 11.50
CA SER A 50 27.38 9.36 12.92
C SER A 50 27.42 7.96 13.50
N ALA A 51 26.48 7.10 13.10
CA ALA A 51 26.41 5.69 13.51
C ALA A 51 27.59 4.87 12.96
N LYS A 52 28.19 5.30 11.85
CA LYS A 52 29.33 4.63 11.21
C LYS A 52 30.67 5.20 11.67
N SER A 53 30.71 6.42 12.21
CA SER A 53 31.93 7.04 12.74
C SER A 53 32.20 6.63 14.17
N LEU A 54 33.46 6.38 14.49
CA LEU A 54 33.89 6.01 15.85
C LEU A 54 34.40 7.23 16.64
N SER A 55 34.80 8.31 15.96
CA SER A 55 35.24 9.57 16.57
C SER A 55 34.69 10.77 15.82
N GLU A 56 34.64 11.92 16.50
CA GLU A 56 34.19 13.20 15.94
C GLU A 56 34.99 13.59 14.69
N THR A 57 36.32 13.42 14.72
CA THR A 57 37.20 13.70 13.58
C THR A 57 36.98 12.75 12.38
N ASP A 58 36.60 11.49 12.64
CA ASP A 58 36.27 10.51 11.58
C ASP A 58 34.92 10.82 10.93
N LEU A 59 33.99 11.42 11.68
CA LEU A 59 32.73 11.93 11.14
C LEU A 59 32.98 13.13 10.20
N GLU A 60 33.81 14.09 10.63
CA GLU A 60 34.19 15.26 9.82
C GLU A 60 34.86 14.85 8.51
N ASP A 61 35.81 13.92 8.56
CA ASP A 61 36.49 13.38 7.38
C ASP A 61 35.52 12.70 6.41
N ARG A 62 34.47 12.03 6.91
CA ARG A 62 33.47 11.35 6.08
C ARG A 62 32.49 12.34 5.46
N ILE A 63 32.11 13.38 6.19
CA ILE A 63 31.29 14.47 5.65
C ILE A 63 32.04 15.14 4.50
N GLN A 64 33.32 15.48 4.71
CA GLN A 64 34.17 16.08 3.67
C GLN A 64 34.39 15.15 2.46
N LYS A 65 34.58 13.85 2.66
CA LYS A 65 34.77 12.87 1.57
C LYS A 65 33.54 12.64 0.71
N THR A 66 32.34 12.95 1.21
CA THR A 66 31.11 12.76 0.44
C THR A 66 30.84 13.88 -0.56
N GLU A 67 31.59 15.00 -0.50
CA GLU A 67 31.47 16.17 -1.39
C GLU A 67 30.02 16.72 -1.50
N THR A 68 29.14 16.37 -0.56
CA THR A 68 27.71 16.72 -0.60
C THR A 68 27.40 18.03 0.12
N LEU A 69 28.29 18.49 1.01
CA LEU A 69 28.14 19.71 1.79
C LEU A 69 29.51 20.37 2.03
N ASP A 70 29.75 21.51 1.37
CA ASP A 70 30.92 22.33 1.66
C ASP A 70 30.66 23.16 2.92
N VAL A 71 31.26 22.76 4.04
CA VAL A 71 31.14 23.44 5.35
C VAL A 71 31.64 24.90 5.31
N GLY A 72 32.42 25.25 4.27
CA GLY A 72 32.89 26.61 3.99
C GLY A 72 31.92 27.49 3.20
N ASP A 73 30.77 26.95 2.75
CA ASP A 73 29.83 27.73 1.95
C ASP A 73 29.13 28.81 2.79
N PRO A 74 29.06 30.07 2.30
CA PRO A 74 28.41 31.17 3.00
C PRO A 74 26.94 30.87 3.38
N LEU A 75 26.26 30.05 2.58
CA LEU A 75 24.87 29.63 2.80
C LEU A 75 24.72 28.69 4.00
N VAL A 76 25.70 27.82 4.24
CA VAL A 76 25.70 26.88 5.37
C VAL A 76 25.95 27.62 6.69
N LEU A 77 26.82 28.63 6.66
CA LEU A 77 27.09 29.50 7.81
C LEU A 77 25.87 30.36 8.19
N GLU A 78 25.18 30.94 7.20
CA GLU A 78 23.96 31.73 7.43
C GLU A 78 22.83 30.86 8.02
N PHE A 79 22.70 29.62 7.52
CA PHE A 79 21.75 28.65 8.05
C PHE A 79 22.06 28.28 9.51
N HIS A 80 23.33 28.08 9.85
CA HIS A 80 23.77 27.75 11.22
C HIS A 80 23.45 28.88 12.22
N GLU A 81 23.72 30.14 11.86
CA GLU A 81 23.35 31.29 12.71
C GLU A 81 21.83 31.40 12.92
N ARG A 82 21.05 31.15 11.86
CA ARG A 82 19.58 31.23 11.90
C ARG A 82 18.97 30.13 12.79
N ARG A 83 19.54 28.92 12.79
CA ARG A 83 19.10 27.79 13.63
C ARG A 83 19.47 27.96 15.11
N SER A 84 20.67 28.47 15.41
CA SER A 84 21.13 28.73 16.78
C SER A 84 20.21 29.71 17.54
N ARG A 85 19.61 30.68 16.84
CA ARG A 85 18.61 31.59 17.41
C ARG A 85 17.29 30.90 17.78
N ARG A 86 16.94 29.80 17.11
CA ARG A 86 15.68 29.07 17.28
C ARG A 86 15.74 28.05 18.42
N THR A 87 16.86 27.37 18.59
CA THR A 87 17.07 26.38 19.66
C THR A 87 17.23 27.06 21.03
N LYS A 88 17.80 28.26 21.09
CA LYS A 88 17.89 29.07 22.32
C LYS A 88 16.53 29.41 22.93
N ALA A 89 15.46 29.46 22.12
CA ALA A 89 14.10 29.69 22.59
C ALA A 89 13.47 28.44 23.24
N TYR A 90 13.94 27.24 22.91
CA TYR A 90 13.35 25.98 23.38
C TYR A 90 13.91 25.53 24.75
N GLN A 91 15.12 25.96 25.09
CA GLN A 91 15.79 25.56 26.33
C GLN A 91 15.25 26.26 27.60
N LEU A 92 14.49 27.35 27.44
CA LEU A 92 13.84 28.06 28.55
C LEU A 92 12.54 27.39 29.04
N LEU A 93 12.07 26.32 28.39
CA LEU A 93 10.81 25.64 28.72
C LEU A 93 10.97 24.27 29.41
N SER A 94 12.20 23.79 29.59
CA SER A 94 12.47 22.40 30.05
C SER A 94 12.98 22.27 31.49
N ASP A 95 13.06 23.37 32.25
CA ASP A 95 13.67 23.39 33.60
C ASP A 95 12.65 23.41 34.76
N GLU A 96 11.37 23.09 34.53
CA GLU A 96 10.37 22.92 35.60
C GLU A 96 9.65 21.57 35.43
N ASP A 97 10.02 20.57 36.25
CA ASP A 97 9.10 19.81 37.14
C ASP A 97 9.67 18.47 37.67
N GLU A 98 10.00 18.52 38.96
CA GLU A 98 9.82 17.58 40.09
C GLU A 98 10.26 16.09 40.10
N GLU A 99 11.05 15.78 41.14
CA GLU A 99 11.49 14.46 41.61
C GLU A 99 10.37 13.66 42.32
N ILE A 100 10.21 12.38 41.97
CA ILE A 100 9.24 11.44 42.59
C ILE A 100 9.91 10.58 43.69
N PRO A 101 9.44 10.54 44.96
CA PRO A 101 10.04 9.69 45.99
C PRO A 101 9.42 8.27 46.06
N LYS A 102 10.29 7.25 46.12
CA LYS A 102 9.95 5.80 46.20
C LYS A 102 9.48 5.38 47.61
N LYS A 103 8.32 4.71 47.73
CA LYS A 103 7.82 4.14 49.00
C LYS A 103 8.47 2.78 49.36
N ARG A 104 8.73 2.61 50.66
CA ARG A 104 9.48 1.51 51.32
C ARG A 104 8.62 0.25 51.54
N LYS A 105 9.18 -0.94 51.31
CA LYS A 105 8.56 -2.25 51.62
C LYS A 105 8.62 -2.58 53.12
N LYS A 106 7.49 -2.97 53.74
CA LYS A 106 7.44 -3.54 55.10
C LYS A 106 7.53 -5.07 55.05
N LYS A 107 8.38 -5.65 55.91
CA LYS A 107 8.54 -7.10 56.16
C LYS A 107 7.33 -7.63 56.96
N LYS A 108 6.77 -8.79 56.58
CA LYS A 108 5.84 -9.59 57.41
C LYS A 108 6.59 -10.77 58.06
N LYS A 109 6.27 -11.04 59.34
CA LYS A 109 6.79 -12.14 60.16
C LYS A 109 5.93 -13.41 59.98
N LYS A 110 6.57 -14.56 60.23
CA LYS A 110 6.07 -15.95 60.16
C LYS A 110 4.99 -16.27 61.21
N ALA A 111 4.12 -17.22 60.90
CA ALA A 111 3.53 -18.15 61.86
C ALA A 111 3.39 -19.54 61.19
N SER A 112 3.79 -20.58 61.91
CA SER A 112 3.75 -22.00 61.53
C SER A 112 2.72 -22.71 62.42
N LYS A 113 1.84 -23.51 61.81
CA LYS A 113 0.83 -24.39 62.42
C LYS A 113 0.16 -25.12 61.24
N ASP A 114 -0.22 -26.39 61.22
CA ASP A 114 0.15 -27.65 61.87
C ASP A 114 -0.51 -28.71 60.95
N VAL A 115 0.29 -29.50 60.24
CA VAL A 115 -0.14 -30.38 59.14
C VAL A 115 -0.96 -31.56 59.67
N GLN A 116 -2.25 -31.68 59.30
CA GLN A 116 -2.91 -32.96 58.94
C GLN A 116 -4.43 -32.89 58.60
N GLU A 117 -5.07 -31.72 58.62
CA GLU A 117 -6.40 -31.50 57.99
C GLU A 117 -6.33 -30.38 56.91
N GLU A 118 -5.13 -30.11 56.38
CA GLU A 118 -4.81 -28.90 55.61
C GLU A 118 -4.97 -29.02 54.08
N GLU A 119 -5.16 -30.22 53.49
CA GLU A 119 -5.29 -30.34 52.03
C GLU A 119 -6.51 -29.56 51.49
N ASP A 120 -7.68 -29.69 52.12
CA ASP A 120 -8.91 -29.02 51.67
C ASP A 120 -8.88 -27.49 51.85
N ASP A 121 -8.10 -26.96 52.78
CA ASP A 121 -7.98 -25.52 53.03
C ASP A 121 -6.83 -24.87 52.24
N ILE A 122 -5.75 -25.60 51.97
CA ILE A 122 -4.72 -25.20 51.00
C ILE A 122 -5.33 -25.15 49.60
N ASP A 123 -6.12 -26.15 49.23
CA ASP A 123 -6.80 -26.20 47.93
C ASP A 123 -7.82 -25.06 47.75
N LYS A 124 -8.46 -24.59 48.83
CA LYS A 124 -9.32 -23.41 48.82
C LYS A 124 -8.52 -22.12 48.65
N MET A 125 -7.40 -21.97 49.37
CA MET A 125 -6.52 -20.80 49.25
C MET A 125 -5.84 -20.73 47.87
N GLU A 126 -5.50 -21.88 47.27
CA GLU A 126 -4.97 -21.92 45.91
C GLU A 126 -6.04 -21.55 44.87
N ARG A 127 -7.28 -22.02 45.05
CA ARG A 127 -8.42 -21.60 44.21
C ARG A 127 -8.71 -20.10 44.28
N GLU A 128 -8.75 -19.52 45.48
CA GLU A 128 -8.93 -18.08 45.65
C GLU A 128 -7.81 -17.27 44.97
N ARG A 129 -6.57 -17.75 45.07
CA ARG A 129 -5.42 -17.13 44.40
C ARG A 129 -5.51 -17.23 42.87
N GLU A 130 -5.99 -18.35 42.34
CA GLU A 130 -6.24 -18.49 40.92
C GLU A 130 -7.37 -17.58 40.42
N GLU A 131 -8.42 -17.44 41.21
CA GLU A 131 -9.55 -16.54 40.92
C GLU A 131 -9.07 -15.08 40.85
N ASP A 132 -8.27 -14.63 41.82
CA ASP A 132 -7.66 -13.30 41.81
C ASP A 132 -6.80 -13.04 40.55
N LEU A 133 -6.02 -14.04 40.12
CA LEU A 133 -5.22 -13.94 38.90
C LEU A 133 -6.10 -13.90 37.64
N LYS A 134 -7.14 -14.73 37.59
CA LYS A 134 -8.12 -14.78 36.49
C LYS A 134 -8.87 -13.46 36.40
N GLU A 135 -9.28 -12.86 37.51
CA GLU A 135 -9.96 -11.56 37.55
C GLU A 135 -9.07 -10.43 37.05
N ARG A 136 -7.80 -10.41 37.48
CA ARG A 136 -6.83 -9.41 37.02
C ARG A 136 -6.58 -9.52 35.52
N ASP A 137 -6.39 -10.73 35.02
CA ASP A 137 -6.15 -10.97 33.59
C ASP A 137 -7.42 -10.72 32.75
N ALA A 138 -8.62 -11.00 33.29
CA ALA A 138 -9.90 -10.66 32.68
C ALA A 138 -10.11 -9.14 32.60
N PHE A 139 -9.71 -8.40 33.64
CA PHE A 139 -9.74 -6.94 33.65
C PHE A 139 -8.77 -6.36 32.62
N ALA A 140 -7.55 -6.89 32.54
CA ALA A 140 -6.56 -6.50 31.52
C ALA A 140 -7.09 -6.75 30.10
N LYS A 141 -7.72 -7.91 29.85
CA LYS A 141 -8.36 -8.21 28.56
C LYS A 141 -9.50 -7.24 28.24
N ARG A 142 -10.33 -6.88 29.23
CA ARG A 142 -11.41 -5.89 29.06
C ARG A 142 -10.86 -4.50 28.75
N MET A 143 -9.78 -4.09 29.40
CA MET A 143 -9.14 -2.80 29.12
C MET A 143 -8.52 -2.77 27.72
N LEU A 144 -7.78 -3.83 27.35
CA LEU A 144 -7.24 -3.99 26.00
C LEU A 144 -8.33 -4.02 24.94
N ALA A 145 -9.49 -4.64 25.20
CA ALA A 145 -10.62 -4.63 24.30
C ALA A 145 -11.19 -3.21 24.13
N LYS A 146 -11.41 -2.47 25.22
CA LYS A 146 -11.84 -1.06 25.18
C LYS A 146 -10.87 -0.17 24.43
N ASP A 147 -9.57 -0.35 24.65
CA ASP A 147 -8.52 0.42 23.95
C ASP A 147 -8.48 0.07 22.46
N LYS A 148 -8.68 -1.21 22.10
CA LYS A 148 -8.79 -1.67 20.70
C LYS A 148 -10.06 -1.17 20.01
N GLU A 149 -11.16 -1.05 20.73
CA GLU A 149 -12.42 -0.49 20.20
C GLU A 149 -12.31 1.03 20.01
N LYS A 150 -11.60 1.72 20.90
CA LYS A 150 -11.39 3.18 20.85
C LYS A 150 -10.36 3.59 19.79
N THR A 151 -9.38 2.74 19.48
CA THR A 151 -8.33 3.02 18.50
C THR A 151 -8.62 2.35 17.15
N ARG A 152 -8.49 3.09 16.05
CA ARG A 152 -8.55 2.50 14.71
C ARG A 152 -7.24 1.76 14.43
N LYS A 153 -7.29 0.45 14.19
CA LYS A 153 -6.14 -0.36 13.75
C LYS A 153 -5.75 -0.01 12.30
N VAL A 154 -4.89 1.00 12.15
CA VAL A 154 -4.43 1.51 10.83
C VAL A 154 -3.20 0.75 10.32
N THR A 155 -2.28 0.34 11.20
CA THR A 155 -0.97 -0.23 10.84
C THR A 155 -1.04 -1.68 10.34
N GLU A 156 -1.77 -2.57 11.01
CA GLU A 156 -1.73 -4.00 10.64
C GLU A 156 -2.32 -4.33 9.26
N LYS A 157 -3.23 -3.49 8.72
CA LYS A 157 -3.80 -3.70 7.38
C LYS A 157 -2.81 -3.36 6.26
N SER A 158 -1.88 -2.44 6.49
CA SER A 158 -0.79 -2.17 5.56
C SER A 158 0.32 -3.20 5.69
N ASP A 159 0.58 -3.69 6.90
CA ASP A 159 1.73 -4.54 7.18
C ASP A 159 1.59 -5.91 6.51
N SER A 160 0.42 -6.57 6.54
CA SER A 160 0.26 -7.88 5.90
C SER A 160 0.44 -7.84 4.38
N ARG A 161 -0.02 -6.75 3.74
CA ARG A 161 0.16 -6.53 2.29
C ARG A 161 1.60 -6.13 1.98
N ALA A 162 2.21 -5.30 2.82
CA ALA A 162 3.61 -4.91 2.70
C ALA A 162 4.55 -6.11 2.87
N TYR A 163 4.26 -7.02 3.81
CA TYR A 163 5.03 -8.26 3.98
C TYR A 163 4.87 -9.20 2.80
N ALA A 164 3.66 -9.35 2.25
CA ALA A 164 3.44 -10.15 1.05
C ALA A 164 4.15 -9.56 -0.18
N GLU A 165 4.15 -8.23 -0.31
CA GLU A 165 4.86 -7.54 -1.39
C GLU A 165 6.39 -7.62 -1.21
N ALA A 166 6.88 -7.45 0.01
CA ALA A 166 8.31 -7.60 0.34
C ALA A 166 8.78 -9.04 0.09
N ALA A 167 7.98 -10.04 0.44
CA ALA A 167 8.28 -11.45 0.15
C ALA A 167 8.36 -11.70 -1.36
N LYS A 168 7.43 -11.16 -2.15
CA LYS A 168 7.47 -11.25 -3.62
C LYS A 168 8.69 -10.54 -4.21
N ARG A 169 9.07 -9.38 -3.66
CA ARG A 169 10.29 -8.66 -4.10
C ARG A 169 11.55 -9.46 -3.80
N LEU A 170 11.63 -10.07 -2.62
CA LEU A 170 12.73 -10.95 -2.23
C LEU A 170 12.79 -12.18 -3.13
N GLU A 171 11.65 -12.80 -3.45
CA GLU A 171 11.57 -13.94 -4.38
C GLU A 171 12.04 -13.56 -5.80
N ILE A 172 11.63 -12.40 -6.31
CA ILE A 172 12.05 -11.88 -7.62
C ILE A 172 13.55 -11.51 -7.62
N GLU A 173 14.07 -11.00 -6.50
CA GLU A 173 15.49 -10.68 -6.33
C GLU A 173 16.37 -11.93 -6.19
N ALA A 174 15.86 -12.95 -5.50
CA ALA A 174 16.51 -14.25 -5.38
C ALA A 174 16.46 -15.04 -6.71
N SER A 175 15.46 -14.82 -7.55
CA SER A 175 15.36 -15.41 -8.88
C SER A 175 16.27 -14.71 -9.89
N ASP A 176 16.88 -15.46 -10.81
CA ASP A 176 17.69 -14.92 -11.90
C ASP A 176 16.80 -14.09 -12.86
N LYS A 177 16.73 -12.77 -12.63
CA LYS A 177 15.95 -11.82 -13.44
C LYS A 177 16.24 -11.96 -14.94
N ASP A 178 17.48 -12.25 -15.30
CA ASP A 178 17.91 -12.42 -16.69
C ASP A 178 17.24 -13.61 -17.39
N LYS A 179 16.88 -14.66 -16.65
CA LYS A 179 16.16 -15.83 -17.18
C LYS A 179 14.65 -15.64 -17.12
N MET A 180 14.14 -14.98 -16.08
CA MET A 180 12.71 -14.75 -15.88
C MET A 180 12.10 -13.75 -16.88
N VAL A 181 12.82 -12.67 -17.20
CA VAL A 181 12.31 -11.61 -18.08
C VAL A 181 11.93 -12.12 -19.48
N PRO A 182 12.75 -12.94 -20.18
CA PRO A 182 12.37 -13.55 -21.45
C PRO A 182 11.10 -14.39 -21.40
N GLU A 183 10.88 -15.14 -20.33
CA GLU A 183 9.68 -15.98 -20.16
C GLU A 183 8.44 -15.11 -19.93
N LEU A 184 8.53 -14.13 -19.03
CA LEU A 184 7.47 -13.15 -18.80
C LEU A 184 7.09 -12.37 -20.07
N ARG A 185 8.07 -12.06 -20.94
CA ARG A 185 7.78 -11.44 -22.26
C ARG A 185 6.98 -12.37 -23.15
N LYS A 186 7.29 -13.67 -23.18
CA LYS A 186 6.54 -14.65 -23.98
C LYS A 186 5.11 -14.79 -23.48
N GLU A 187 4.93 -14.88 -22.17
CA GLU A 187 3.60 -14.96 -21.54
C GLU A 187 2.78 -13.69 -21.80
N SER A 188 3.37 -12.52 -21.54
CA SER A 188 2.75 -11.23 -21.83
C SER A 188 2.36 -11.11 -23.30
N ARG A 189 3.25 -11.51 -24.23
CA ARG A 189 2.95 -11.50 -25.67
C ARG A 189 1.79 -12.42 -26.02
N ARG A 190 1.75 -13.64 -25.48
CA ARG A 190 0.62 -14.58 -25.70
C ARG A 190 -0.70 -13.97 -25.22
N ALA A 191 -0.70 -13.40 -24.03
CA ALA A 191 -1.88 -12.74 -23.47
C ALA A 191 -2.31 -11.52 -24.30
N TYR A 192 -1.36 -10.69 -24.74
CA TYR A 192 -1.64 -9.53 -25.60
C TYR A 192 -2.23 -9.95 -26.94
N LEU A 193 -1.68 -10.98 -27.61
CA LEU A 193 -2.19 -11.44 -28.90
C LEU A 193 -3.60 -11.99 -28.80
N ALA A 194 -3.93 -12.71 -27.72
CA ALA A 194 -5.28 -13.18 -27.46
C ALA A 194 -6.27 -12.01 -27.31
N LYS A 195 -5.94 -11.01 -26.50
CA LYS A 195 -6.77 -9.79 -26.34
C LYS A 195 -6.89 -9.02 -27.65
N ARG A 196 -5.76 -8.76 -28.31
CA ARG A 196 -5.67 -8.01 -29.56
C ARG A 196 -6.52 -8.63 -30.67
N LYS A 197 -6.57 -9.96 -30.74
CA LYS A 197 -7.43 -10.67 -31.69
C LYS A 197 -8.91 -10.37 -31.43
N VAL A 198 -9.34 -10.44 -30.16
CA VAL A 198 -10.73 -10.14 -29.78
C VAL A 198 -11.06 -8.68 -30.07
N ASP A 199 -10.21 -7.74 -29.63
CA ASP A 199 -10.42 -6.31 -29.85
C ASP A 199 -10.56 -5.98 -31.35
N LYS A 200 -9.70 -6.58 -32.20
CA LYS A 200 -9.74 -6.35 -33.64
C LYS A 200 -10.94 -6.99 -34.35
N LEU A 201 -11.45 -8.09 -33.81
CA LEU A 201 -12.66 -8.72 -34.33
C LEU A 201 -13.88 -7.85 -34.01
N VAL A 202 -13.96 -7.32 -32.78
CA VAL A 202 -15.02 -6.38 -32.37
C VAL A 202 -14.95 -5.09 -33.19
N GLU A 203 -13.77 -4.49 -33.35
CA GLU A 203 -13.60 -3.30 -34.19
C GLU A 203 -14.08 -3.54 -35.63
N LEU A 204 -13.78 -4.71 -36.21
CA LEU A 204 -14.27 -5.06 -37.56
C LEU A 204 -15.79 -5.30 -37.60
N GLU A 205 -16.37 -5.84 -36.53
CA GLU A 205 -17.83 -5.98 -36.39
C GLU A 205 -18.51 -4.62 -36.35
N ASP A 206 -18.00 -3.72 -35.52
CA ASP A 206 -18.51 -2.35 -35.36
C ASP A 206 -18.39 -1.58 -36.68
N ASP A 207 -17.24 -1.67 -37.37
CA ASP A 207 -17.03 -1.03 -38.68
C ASP A 207 -18.08 -1.50 -39.72
N VAL A 208 -18.39 -2.80 -39.75
CA VAL A 208 -19.39 -3.35 -40.67
C VAL A 208 -20.80 -2.90 -40.28
N GLN A 209 -21.11 -2.86 -38.99
CA GLN A 209 -22.43 -2.42 -38.49
C GLN A 209 -22.66 -0.94 -38.77
N ASP A 210 -21.66 -0.10 -38.55
CA ASP A 210 -21.73 1.33 -38.81
C ASP A 210 -21.89 1.61 -40.31
N ASP A 211 -21.14 0.90 -41.17
CA ASP A 211 -21.27 1.02 -42.62
C ASP A 211 -22.68 0.63 -43.09
N GLU A 212 -23.26 -0.44 -42.52
CA GLU A 212 -24.63 -0.89 -42.84
C GLU A 212 -25.68 0.09 -42.35
N PHE A 213 -25.53 0.61 -41.12
CA PHE A 213 -26.51 1.49 -40.51
C PHE A 213 -26.49 2.90 -41.12
N LEU A 214 -25.32 3.47 -41.34
CA LEU A 214 -25.16 4.85 -41.80
C LEU A 214 -25.51 5.00 -43.29
N PHE A 215 -25.14 4.02 -44.12
CA PHE A 215 -25.24 4.11 -45.57
C PHE A 215 -26.33 3.22 -46.19
N GLU A 216 -27.26 2.65 -45.40
CA GLU A 216 -28.33 1.76 -45.89
C GLU A 216 -29.16 2.39 -47.03
N LYS A 217 -29.41 3.71 -46.94
CA LYS A 217 -30.30 4.45 -47.84
C LYS A 217 -29.56 5.19 -48.96
N GLU A 218 -28.23 5.13 -49.00
CA GLU A 218 -27.41 5.80 -50.00
C GLU A 218 -27.05 4.89 -51.17
N ILE A 219 -26.79 5.48 -52.33
CA ILE A 219 -26.33 4.76 -53.52
C ILE A 219 -24.81 4.63 -53.42
N LEU A 220 -24.33 3.49 -52.91
CA LEU A 220 -22.90 3.20 -52.81
C LEU A 220 -22.27 2.99 -54.19
N THR A 221 -21.01 3.41 -54.34
CA THR A 221 -20.20 3.13 -55.52
C THR A 221 -19.76 1.67 -55.56
N GLU A 222 -19.42 1.16 -56.75
CA GLU A 222 -18.96 -0.23 -56.90
C GLU A 222 -17.72 -0.57 -56.06
N LYS A 223 -16.87 0.43 -55.77
CA LYS A 223 -15.68 0.24 -54.94
C LYS A 223 -16.05 0.04 -53.48
N GLU A 224 -16.93 0.88 -52.97
CA GLU A 224 -17.41 0.82 -51.58
C GLU A 224 -18.19 -0.47 -51.32
N ILE A 225 -19.00 -0.92 -52.29
CA ILE A 225 -19.71 -2.20 -52.20
C ILE A 225 -18.70 -3.35 -52.03
N LYS A 226 -17.66 -3.40 -52.87
CA LYS A 226 -16.62 -4.44 -52.78
C LYS A 226 -15.85 -4.39 -51.47
N GLU A 227 -15.57 -3.19 -50.96
CA GLU A 227 -14.88 -3.02 -49.67
C GLU A 227 -15.74 -3.52 -48.51
N ARG A 228 -17.02 -3.14 -48.48
CA ARG A 228 -17.98 -3.63 -47.48
C ARG A 228 -18.12 -5.15 -47.53
N ASP A 229 -18.25 -5.72 -48.72
CA ASP A 229 -18.35 -7.16 -48.90
C ASP A 229 -17.06 -7.86 -48.47
N TYR A 230 -15.90 -7.27 -48.75
CA TYR A 230 -14.62 -7.77 -48.28
C TYR A 230 -14.53 -7.78 -46.75
N LYS A 231 -14.88 -6.70 -46.06
CA LYS A 231 -14.93 -6.65 -44.58
C LYS A 231 -15.83 -7.75 -44.01
N LYS A 232 -17.02 -7.94 -44.59
CA LYS A 232 -17.96 -9.01 -44.22
C LYS A 232 -17.35 -10.41 -44.39
N THR A 233 -16.66 -10.66 -45.51
CA THR A 233 -16.02 -11.96 -45.75
C THR A 233 -14.92 -12.25 -44.73
N ILE A 234 -14.08 -11.26 -44.39
CA ILE A 234 -13.03 -11.43 -43.37
C ILE A 234 -13.64 -11.76 -42.02
N LEU A 235 -14.68 -11.03 -41.63
CA LEU A 235 -15.38 -11.24 -40.37
C LEU A 235 -16.00 -12.63 -40.29
N ALA A 236 -16.65 -13.10 -41.38
CA ALA A 236 -17.20 -14.45 -41.46
C ALA A 236 -16.09 -15.52 -41.33
N LEU A 237 -15.02 -15.40 -42.13
CA LEU A 237 -13.89 -16.33 -42.10
C LEU A 237 -13.22 -16.39 -40.71
N SER A 238 -13.08 -15.23 -40.05
CA SER A 238 -12.50 -15.16 -38.71
C SER A 238 -13.37 -15.87 -37.67
N LYS A 239 -14.69 -15.70 -37.74
CA LYS A 239 -15.64 -16.42 -36.86
C LYS A 239 -15.66 -17.92 -37.13
N GLU A 240 -15.59 -18.33 -38.40
CA GLU A 240 -15.52 -19.73 -38.79
C GLU A 240 -14.25 -20.40 -38.31
N HIS A 241 -13.11 -19.72 -38.41
CA HIS A 241 -11.83 -20.19 -37.89
C HIS A 241 -11.91 -20.45 -36.38
N ASP A 242 -12.56 -19.56 -35.62
CA ASP A 242 -12.67 -19.71 -34.16
C ASP A 242 -13.59 -20.86 -33.77
N LYS A 243 -14.74 -21.00 -34.45
CA LYS A 243 -15.61 -22.17 -34.31
C LYS A 243 -14.91 -23.47 -34.67
N ALA A 244 -14.12 -23.47 -35.76
CA ALA A 244 -13.36 -24.65 -36.18
C ALA A 244 -12.28 -25.03 -35.13
N ALA A 245 -11.60 -24.04 -34.54
CA ALA A 245 -10.62 -24.28 -33.48
C ALA A 245 -11.26 -24.88 -32.22
N GLU A 246 -12.48 -24.48 -31.86
CA GLU A 246 -13.25 -25.07 -30.75
C GLU A 246 -13.61 -26.53 -31.03
N VAL A 247 -14.11 -26.83 -32.23
CA VAL A 247 -14.44 -28.20 -32.64
C VAL A 247 -13.20 -29.09 -32.66
N GLU A 248 -12.08 -28.58 -33.18
CA GLU A 248 -10.81 -29.31 -33.17
C GLU A 248 -10.35 -29.60 -31.74
N LYS A 249 -10.45 -28.62 -30.82
CA LYS A 249 -10.06 -28.79 -29.41
C LYS A 249 -10.82 -29.94 -28.74
N VAL A 250 -12.11 -30.09 -29.02
CA VAL A 250 -12.93 -31.20 -28.49
C VAL A 250 -12.48 -32.56 -29.03
N HIS A 251 -11.97 -32.60 -30.25
CA HIS A 251 -11.52 -33.85 -30.90
C HIS A 251 -10.07 -34.25 -30.58
N ARG A 252 -9.28 -33.42 -29.89
CA ARG A 252 -7.91 -33.78 -29.51
C ARG A 252 -7.93 -34.74 -28.32
N TYR A 253 -7.16 -35.83 -28.40
CA TYR A 253 -6.95 -36.74 -27.27
C TYR A 253 -6.35 -35.99 -26.07
N HIS A 254 -7.05 -35.98 -24.95
CA HIS A 254 -6.56 -35.43 -23.69
C HIS A 254 -5.88 -36.56 -22.91
N MET A 255 -4.57 -36.43 -22.65
CA MET A 255 -3.88 -37.40 -21.79
C MET A 255 -4.39 -37.24 -20.36
N PRO A 256 -4.82 -38.31 -19.67
CA PRO A 256 -5.21 -38.21 -18.28
C PRO A 256 -4.03 -37.77 -17.42
N ASP A 257 -4.20 -36.72 -16.63
CA ASP A 257 -3.20 -36.32 -15.64
C ASP A 257 -3.22 -37.31 -14.47
N GLY A 258 -2.05 -37.72 -13.98
CA GLY A 258 -1.90 -38.76 -12.95
C GLY A 258 -2.50 -38.44 -11.57
N SER A 259 -3.15 -37.28 -11.41
CA SER A 259 -3.98 -36.94 -10.26
C SER A 259 -5.32 -37.67 -10.35
N LYS A 260 -5.54 -38.62 -9.44
CA LYS A 260 -6.77 -39.43 -9.40
C LYS A 260 -8.04 -38.58 -9.35
N ASN A 261 -8.98 -38.99 -10.21
CA ASN A 261 -10.39 -38.59 -10.33
C ASN A 261 -10.65 -37.49 -11.37
N GLU A 262 -10.94 -37.90 -12.61
CA GLU A 262 -12.19 -37.63 -13.34
C GLU A 262 -12.04 -38.13 -14.79
N LEU A 263 -12.36 -39.42 -14.98
CA LEU A 263 -12.76 -39.93 -16.29
C LEU A 263 -14.23 -39.53 -16.45
N ASP A 264 -14.50 -38.29 -16.83
CA ASP A 264 -15.86 -37.89 -17.19
C ASP A 264 -15.90 -37.35 -18.62
N SER A 265 -16.86 -37.90 -19.38
CA SER A 265 -17.23 -37.63 -20.77
C SER A 265 -16.34 -38.19 -21.90
N TYR A 266 -16.46 -39.51 -22.13
CA TYR A 266 -16.43 -40.00 -23.52
C TYR A 266 -17.75 -39.60 -24.18
N VAL A 267 -17.73 -38.57 -25.03
CA VAL A 267 -18.87 -38.23 -25.88
C VAL A 267 -18.65 -38.91 -27.22
N GLU A 268 -19.41 -39.97 -27.50
CA GLU A 268 -19.50 -40.55 -28.84
C GLU A 268 -20.03 -39.47 -29.80
N VAL A 269 -19.16 -38.93 -30.64
CA VAL A 269 -19.56 -37.99 -31.68
C VAL A 269 -20.01 -38.79 -32.88
N ASP A 270 -21.32 -38.83 -33.13
CA ASP A 270 -21.92 -39.46 -34.31
C ASP A 270 -21.24 -38.98 -35.62
N GLU A 271 -20.44 -39.85 -36.23
CA GLU A 271 -19.64 -39.58 -37.44
C GLU A 271 -20.49 -39.34 -38.71
N LYS A 272 -21.81 -39.55 -38.65
CA LYS A 272 -22.73 -39.52 -39.80
C LYS A 272 -22.92 -38.15 -40.47
N ARG A 273 -22.32 -37.07 -39.95
CA ARG A 273 -22.41 -35.73 -40.54
C ARG A 273 -21.08 -35.12 -41.00
N LYS A 274 -19.95 -35.84 -40.88
CA LYS A 274 -18.67 -35.38 -41.45
C LYS A 274 -18.54 -35.84 -42.90
N GLY A 275 -19.38 -35.27 -43.75
CA GLY A 275 -19.30 -35.50 -45.17
C GLY A 275 -19.96 -34.38 -45.95
N SER A 276 -19.18 -33.39 -46.36
CA SER A 276 -19.41 -32.71 -47.64
C SER A 276 -18.11 -32.05 -48.13
N PRO A 277 -17.91 -31.99 -49.45
CA PRO A 277 -16.65 -32.26 -50.12
C PRO A 277 -15.85 -31.00 -50.46
N LEU A 278 -14.62 -31.25 -50.92
CA LEU A 278 -13.68 -30.33 -51.56
C LEU A 278 -14.34 -29.31 -52.50
#